data_AF-A0A7C4EB95-F1
#
_entry.id   AF-A0A7C4EB95-F1
#
_cell.length_a   1.000
_cell.length_b   1.000
_cell.length_c   1.000
_cell.angle_alpha   90.00
_cell.angle_beta   90.00
_cell.angle_gamma   90.00
#
_symmetry.space_group_name_H-M   'P 1'
#
loop_
_entity.id
_entity.type
_entity.pdbx_description
1 polymer ?
#
loop_
_entity_poly.entity_id
_entity_poly.type
_entity_poly.pdbx_seq_one_letter_code
_entity_poly.pdbx_strand_id
1 'polypeptide(L)'
;MNFNIRIASSVCFLLFPGFLFAQISRDVYLTLNAQDQNRIERAADIFQKGFADMDGAIVYYESLPLLNDSTYDPKLETQYSIAMNKLRTVSNQFAQATELAYEVYWDGINDFWKNHNIRFYYTDGVMEAINMQKEGKNCFELSQLIREGMLKEKNFAMALSKHNVAYKLEVIALTYSVRALKRYQDFPVDYNYRWTNNFNFKEWRLKKKANEMDQRPAPIINLASSEEVIKTDTSKFIKDTVSGEQNYIVYRVQIAAHTTPISKSDLKNIYGGRRPVLEIQEEGWYKYQIGAFRSFAEASTALREVNVERAFISAYNNGRKMSLKLAKSLAP
;
A
#
# COMPACT_ATOMS: atom_id res chain seq x y z
N MET A 1 21.81 -6.73 38.68
CA MET A 1 20.43 -6.99 38.20
C MET A 1 20.56 -7.68 36.86
N ASN A 2 20.54 -9.02 36.85
CA ASN A 2 20.83 -9.83 35.66
C ASN A 2 19.57 -9.93 34.79
N PHE A 3 19.57 -9.27 33.63
CA PHE A 3 18.53 -9.43 32.62
C PHE A 3 18.73 -10.75 31.88
N ASN A 4 18.13 -11.82 32.42
CA ASN A 4 17.96 -13.09 31.71
C ASN A 4 16.87 -12.92 30.64
N ILE A 5 17.24 -12.43 29.45
CA ILE A 5 16.39 -12.56 28.27
C ILE A 5 16.74 -13.91 27.64
N ARG A 6 16.09 -14.97 28.13
CA ARG A 6 15.89 -16.15 27.28
C ARG A 6 14.99 -15.71 26.14
N ILE A 7 15.56 -15.56 24.94
CA ILE A 7 14.77 -15.45 23.71
C ILE A 7 14.03 -16.79 23.61
N ALA A 8 12.80 -16.81 24.11
CA ALA A 8 11.93 -17.96 23.96
C ALA A 8 11.80 -18.20 22.46
N SER A 9 12.21 -19.39 22.04
CA SER A 9 12.00 -20.02 20.74
C SER A 9 10.50 -20.28 20.53
N SER A 10 9.72 -19.20 20.57
CA SER A 10 8.31 -19.18 20.23
C SER A 10 8.17 -18.81 18.78
N VAL A 11 8.08 -19.86 17.97
CA VAL A 11 7.21 -19.92 16.78
C VAL A 11 7.69 -19.05 15.61
N CYS A 12 8.76 -19.55 14.99
CA CYS A 12 9.18 -19.29 13.61
C CYS A 12 8.17 -19.88 12.60
N PHE A 13 6.90 -19.44 12.66
CA PHE A 13 5.81 -19.97 11.83
C PHE A 13 4.88 -18.86 11.37
N LEU A 14 5.39 -17.80 10.74
CA LEU A 14 4.56 -16.93 9.90
C LEU A 14 5.34 -16.49 8.67
N LEU A 15 5.08 -17.22 7.58
CA LEU A 15 5.39 -16.94 6.18
C LEU A 15 6.86 -17.10 5.80
N PHE A 16 7.17 -18.21 5.10
CA PHE A 16 8.36 -18.34 4.26
C PHE A 16 8.56 -17.02 3.50
N PRO A 17 9.60 -16.22 3.76
CA PRO A 17 9.61 -14.87 3.21
C PRO A 17 10.05 -14.85 1.73
N GLY A 18 10.61 -15.97 1.21
CA GLY A 18 10.66 -16.26 -0.22
C GLY A 18 9.28 -16.43 -0.89
N PHE A 19 8.27 -16.85 -0.12
CA PHE A 19 6.87 -16.86 -0.58
C PHE A 19 6.36 -15.44 -0.78
N LEU A 20 6.81 -14.46 0.01
CA LEU A 20 6.28 -13.11 -0.04
C LEU A 20 6.69 -12.36 -1.30
N PHE A 21 7.95 -12.48 -1.76
CA PHE A 21 8.38 -11.87 -3.03
C PHE A 21 7.72 -12.56 -4.23
N ALA A 22 7.66 -13.90 -4.22
CA ALA A 22 6.92 -14.66 -5.22
C ALA A 22 5.41 -14.35 -5.21
N GLN A 23 4.85 -13.99 -4.05
CA GLN A 23 3.45 -13.60 -3.91
C GLN A 23 3.23 -12.16 -4.40
N ILE A 24 4.15 -11.24 -4.15
CA ILE A 24 4.08 -9.86 -4.67
C ILE A 24 4.04 -9.87 -6.21
N SER A 25 4.83 -10.71 -6.88
CA SER A 25 4.79 -10.85 -8.35
C SER A 25 3.59 -11.64 -8.87
N ARG A 26 3.09 -12.64 -8.12
CA ARG A 26 1.88 -13.40 -8.50
C ARG A 26 0.59 -12.59 -8.35
N ASP A 27 0.52 -11.73 -7.34
CA ASP A 27 -0.68 -10.92 -7.05
C ASP A 27 -0.84 -9.75 -8.04
N VAL A 28 0.20 -9.43 -8.82
CA VAL A 28 0.23 -8.30 -9.75
C VAL A 28 0.77 -8.75 -11.11
N TYR A 29 -0.12 -8.98 -12.08
CA TYR A 29 0.27 -9.26 -13.45
C TYR A 29 0.88 -8.01 -14.11
N LEU A 30 2.22 -7.94 -14.12
CA LEU A 30 2.99 -6.90 -14.79
C LEU A 30 3.45 -7.34 -16.18
N THR A 31 3.44 -6.42 -17.12
CA THR A 31 4.09 -6.59 -18.42
C THR A 31 5.52 -6.05 -18.32
N LEU A 32 6.52 -6.91 -18.27
CA LEU A 32 7.93 -6.53 -18.24
C LEU A 32 8.63 -6.93 -19.54
N ASN A 33 9.66 -6.17 -19.94
CA ASN A 33 10.55 -6.62 -21.01
C ASN A 33 11.46 -7.75 -20.50
N ALA A 34 12.11 -8.48 -21.41
CA ALA A 34 12.94 -9.63 -21.05
C ALA A 34 14.12 -9.28 -20.12
N GLN A 35 14.71 -8.09 -20.28
CA GLN A 35 15.81 -7.64 -19.42
C GLN A 35 15.34 -7.41 -17.98
N ASP A 36 14.21 -6.74 -17.80
CA ASP A 36 13.63 -6.48 -16.49
C ASP A 36 13.11 -7.75 -15.83
N GLN A 37 12.56 -8.69 -16.60
CA GLN A 37 12.20 -10.00 -16.09
C GLN A 37 13.43 -10.74 -15.53
N ASN A 38 14.54 -10.77 -16.27
CA ASN A 38 15.80 -11.36 -15.79
C ASN A 38 16.32 -10.67 -14.51
N ARG A 39 16.16 -9.34 -14.38
CA ARG A 39 16.53 -8.61 -13.16
C ARG A 39 15.67 -9.04 -11.97
N ILE A 40 14.35 -9.20 -12.17
CA ILE A 40 13.43 -9.68 -11.11
C ILE A 40 13.74 -11.12 -10.71
N GLU A 41 14.02 -12.00 -11.67
CA GLU A 41 14.41 -13.39 -11.39
C GLU A 41 15.73 -13.45 -10.60
N ARG A 42 16.73 -12.67 -11.00
CA ARG A 42 17.98 -12.53 -10.25
C ARG A 42 17.75 -11.99 -8.83
N ALA A 43 16.86 -11.01 -8.65
CA ALA A 43 16.50 -10.53 -7.32
C ALA A 43 15.87 -11.63 -6.46
N ALA A 44 15.00 -12.45 -7.04
CA ALA A 44 14.39 -13.61 -6.37
C ALA A 44 15.44 -14.63 -5.92
N ASP A 45 16.42 -14.95 -6.78
CA ASP A 45 17.53 -15.87 -6.45
C ASP A 45 18.37 -15.35 -5.29
N ILE A 46 18.69 -14.04 -5.29
CA ILE A 46 19.45 -13.41 -4.20
C ILE A 46 18.64 -13.45 -2.89
N PHE A 47 17.33 -13.19 -2.93
CA PHE A 47 16.47 -13.33 -1.75
C PHE A 47 16.45 -14.77 -1.24
N GLN A 48 16.26 -15.76 -2.11
CA GLN A 48 16.23 -17.16 -1.73
C GLN A 48 17.53 -17.58 -1.04
N LYS A 49 18.67 -17.20 -1.61
CA LYS A 49 19.98 -17.42 -0.98
C LYS A 49 20.10 -16.69 0.35
N GLY A 50 19.66 -15.43 0.41
CA GLY A 50 19.68 -14.62 1.63
C GLY A 50 18.90 -15.25 2.78
N PHE A 51 17.74 -15.86 2.53
CA PHE A 51 16.99 -16.59 3.56
C PHE A 51 17.75 -17.79 4.10
N ALA A 52 18.32 -18.62 3.21
CA ALA A 52 19.11 -19.77 3.63
C ALA A 52 20.34 -19.34 4.46
N ASP A 53 21.03 -18.28 4.03
CA ASP A 53 22.19 -17.73 4.74
C ASP A 53 21.78 -17.08 6.08
N MET A 54 20.58 -16.50 6.18
CA MET A 54 20.03 -15.93 7.42
C MET A 54 19.83 -17.00 8.49
N ASP A 55 19.14 -18.09 8.14
CA ASP A 55 18.89 -19.19 9.06
C ASP A 55 20.21 -19.77 9.58
N GLY A 56 21.20 -19.94 8.68
CA GLY A 56 22.54 -20.37 9.06
C GLY A 56 23.27 -19.38 9.98
N ALA A 57 23.09 -18.07 9.79
CA ALA A 57 23.70 -17.06 10.66
C ALA A 57 23.07 -17.06 12.08
N ILE A 58 21.75 -17.22 12.17
CA ILE A 58 21.02 -17.27 13.44
C ILE A 58 21.41 -18.53 14.22
N VAL A 59 21.34 -19.71 13.58
CA VAL A 59 21.71 -20.99 14.21
C VAL A 59 23.16 -20.96 14.69
N TYR A 60 24.07 -20.39 13.90
CA TYR A 60 25.47 -20.24 14.31
C TYR A 60 25.60 -19.36 15.56
N TYR A 61 24.92 -18.20 15.61
CA TYR A 61 24.93 -17.33 16.79
C TYR A 61 24.35 -18.00 18.04
N GLU A 62 23.22 -18.69 17.90
CA GLU A 62 22.54 -19.39 19.00
C GLU A 62 23.35 -20.57 19.55
N SER A 63 24.25 -21.13 18.75
CA SER A 63 25.16 -22.20 19.18
C SER A 63 26.31 -21.71 20.08
N LEU A 64 26.55 -20.40 20.15
CA LEU A 64 27.67 -19.84 20.91
C LEU A 64 27.36 -19.78 22.42
N PRO A 65 28.34 -20.12 23.28
CA PRO A 65 28.20 -19.93 24.73
C PRO A 65 27.94 -18.47 25.08
N LEU A 66 27.06 -18.23 26.06
CA LEU A 66 26.83 -16.88 26.58
C LEU A 66 28.13 -16.29 27.13
N LEU A 67 28.43 -15.04 26.75
CA LEU A 67 29.51 -14.27 27.35
C LEU A 67 29.23 -14.11 28.86
N ASN A 68 30.15 -14.60 29.68
CA ASN A 68 30.13 -14.41 31.12
C ASN A 68 31.15 -13.33 31.47
N ASP A 69 30.72 -12.24 32.10
CA ASP A 69 31.54 -11.03 32.31
C ASP A 69 32.84 -11.28 33.10
N SER A 70 32.94 -12.40 33.81
CA SER A 70 34.08 -12.74 34.67
C SER A 70 35.26 -13.41 33.97
N THR A 71 35.11 -13.89 32.73
CA THR A 71 36.18 -14.60 32.00
C THR A 71 36.21 -14.19 30.52
N TYR A 72 37.08 -13.24 30.20
CA TYR A 72 37.34 -12.87 28.81
C TYR A 72 37.97 -14.04 28.04
N ASP A 73 37.32 -14.45 26.94
CA ASP A 73 37.84 -15.46 26.00
C ASP A 73 37.96 -14.86 24.59
N PRO A 74 39.19 -14.56 24.11
CA PRO A 74 39.44 -14.03 22.77
C PRO A 74 38.90 -14.91 21.64
N LYS A 75 38.86 -16.23 21.84
CA LYS A 75 38.33 -17.16 20.82
C LYS A 75 36.81 -17.00 20.70
N LEU A 76 36.13 -16.84 21.83
CA LEU A 76 34.68 -16.62 21.85
C LEU A 76 34.32 -15.26 21.23
N GLU A 77 35.07 -14.21 21.53
CA GLU A 77 34.90 -12.89 20.88
C GLU A 77 35.06 -12.99 19.35
N THR A 78 36.05 -13.76 18.89
CA THR A 78 36.26 -14.03 17.46
C THR A 78 35.06 -14.74 16.84
N GLN A 79 34.48 -15.74 17.54
CA GLN A 79 33.29 -16.45 17.06
C GLN A 79 32.06 -15.54 16.96
N TYR A 80 31.84 -14.63 17.91
CA TYR A 80 30.77 -13.64 17.83
C TYR A 80 30.98 -12.65 16.67
N SER A 81 32.22 -12.24 16.40
CA SER A 81 32.56 -11.42 15.23
C SER A 81 32.22 -12.14 13.92
N ILE A 82 32.50 -13.45 13.82
CA ILE A 82 32.11 -14.28 12.68
C ILE A 82 30.58 -14.31 12.51
N ALA A 83 29.83 -14.50 13.61
CA ALA A 83 28.37 -14.48 13.57
C ALA A 83 27.85 -13.13 13.04
N MET A 84 28.40 -12.02 13.54
CA MET A 84 28.02 -10.68 13.10
C MET A 84 28.35 -10.45 11.62
N ASN A 85 29.51 -10.91 11.15
CA ASN A 85 29.86 -10.79 9.73
C ASN A 85 28.91 -11.59 8.83
N LYS A 86 28.49 -12.79 9.24
CA LYS A 86 27.46 -13.56 8.52
C LYS A 86 26.16 -12.76 8.41
N LEU A 87 25.67 -12.18 9.51
CA LEU A 87 24.45 -11.36 9.50
C LEU A 87 24.59 -10.10 8.62
N ARG A 88 25.76 -9.47 8.57
CA ARG A 88 26.03 -8.35 7.66
C ARG A 88 26.00 -8.78 6.19
N THR A 89 26.62 -9.91 5.86
CA THR A 89 26.57 -10.49 4.51
C THR A 89 25.13 -10.75 4.09
N VAL A 90 24.34 -11.40 4.94
CA VAL A 90 22.92 -11.66 4.73
C VAL A 90 22.18 -10.34 4.49
N SER A 91 22.35 -9.37 5.36
CA SER A 91 21.71 -8.06 5.20
C SER A 91 22.03 -7.40 3.85
N ASN A 92 23.26 -7.48 3.40
CA ASN A 92 23.65 -6.91 2.10
C ASN A 92 23.00 -7.65 0.93
N GLN A 93 22.83 -8.98 1.00
CA GLN A 93 22.12 -9.74 -0.02
C GLN A 93 20.66 -9.26 -0.15
N PHE A 94 19.96 -9.09 0.98
CA PHE A 94 18.60 -8.56 0.97
C PHE A 94 18.54 -7.14 0.41
N ALA A 95 19.47 -6.27 0.80
CA ALA A 95 19.54 -4.90 0.28
C ALA A 95 19.70 -4.90 -1.24
N GLN A 96 20.64 -5.72 -1.76
CA GLN A 96 20.90 -5.85 -3.19
C GLN A 96 19.69 -6.40 -3.95
N ALA A 97 19.02 -7.42 -3.42
CA ALA A 97 17.83 -8.00 -4.04
C ALA A 97 16.69 -6.97 -4.11
N THR A 98 16.46 -6.25 -3.01
CA THR A 98 15.45 -5.18 -2.95
C THR A 98 15.77 -4.08 -3.94
N GLU A 99 17.00 -3.57 -3.95
CA GLU A 99 17.44 -2.49 -4.84
C GLU A 99 17.21 -2.87 -6.31
N LEU A 100 17.65 -4.06 -6.72
CA LEU A 100 17.48 -4.56 -8.08
C LEU A 100 16.00 -4.60 -8.50
N ALA A 101 15.12 -5.11 -7.64
CA ALA A 101 13.69 -5.16 -7.93
C ALA A 101 13.01 -3.78 -7.90
N TYR A 102 13.42 -2.93 -6.97
CA TYR A 102 12.89 -1.57 -6.85
C TYR A 102 13.25 -0.73 -8.07
N GLU A 103 14.48 -0.84 -8.57
CA GLU A 103 14.93 -0.16 -9.80
C GLU A 103 14.11 -0.56 -11.02
N VAL A 104 13.83 -1.87 -11.21
CA VAL A 104 12.96 -2.32 -12.32
C VAL A 104 11.61 -1.61 -12.29
N TYR A 105 10.99 -1.54 -11.11
CA TYR A 105 9.70 -0.86 -10.98
C TYR A 105 9.82 0.66 -11.19
N TRP A 106 10.90 1.26 -10.69
CA TRP A 106 11.18 2.68 -10.84
C TRP A 106 11.42 3.06 -12.31
N ASP A 107 12.19 2.26 -13.04
CA ASP A 107 12.45 2.44 -14.47
C ASP A 107 11.15 2.40 -15.28
N GLY A 108 10.29 1.40 -15.04
CA GLY A 108 8.99 1.31 -15.68
C GLY A 108 8.07 2.51 -15.36
N ILE A 109 8.10 3.00 -14.12
CA ILE A 109 7.36 4.21 -13.72
C ILE A 109 7.90 5.44 -14.47
N ASN A 110 9.22 5.60 -14.55
CA ASN A 110 9.83 6.72 -15.27
C ASN A 110 9.51 6.69 -16.75
N ASP A 111 9.52 5.51 -17.36
CA ASP A 111 9.18 5.34 -18.77
C ASP A 111 7.72 5.68 -19.05
N PHE A 112 6.80 5.36 -18.13
CA PHE A 112 5.43 5.87 -18.21
C PHE A 112 5.40 7.41 -18.26
N TRP A 113 6.06 8.09 -17.32
CA TRP A 113 6.05 9.55 -17.26
C TRP A 113 6.76 10.23 -18.44
N LYS A 114 7.83 9.63 -18.98
CA LYS A 114 8.50 10.14 -20.20
C LYS A 114 7.59 10.09 -21.42
N ASN A 115 6.80 9.02 -21.55
CA ASN A 115 5.99 8.76 -22.73
C ASN A 115 4.56 9.34 -22.66
N HIS A 116 4.12 9.81 -21.49
CA HIS A 116 2.78 10.36 -21.29
C HIS A 116 2.82 11.82 -20.86
N ASN A 117 2.28 12.70 -21.71
CA ASN A 117 2.12 14.12 -21.40
C ASN A 117 0.82 14.37 -20.62
N ILE A 118 0.80 13.97 -19.34
CA ILE A 118 -0.38 14.07 -18.46
C ILE A 118 -0.47 15.49 -17.89
N ARG A 119 -0.69 16.49 -18.74
CA ARG A 119 -0.82 17.88 -18.28
C ARG A 119 -2.19 18.20 -17.70
N PHE A 120 -3.25 17.42 -17.98
CA PHE A 120 -4.62 17.87 -17.68
C PHE A 120 -5.65 16.81 -17.19
N TYR A 121 -5.30 15.53 -17.06
CA TYR A 121 -6.26 14.50 -16.62
C TYR A 121 -5.60 13.43 -15.74
N TYR A 122 -5.54 13.68 -14.43
CA TYR A 122 -5.24 12.62 -13.47
C TYR A 122 -6.54 11.87 -13.17
N THR A 123 -6.68 10.64 -13.67
CA THR A 123 -7.73 9.73 -13.19
C THR A 123 -7.46 9.37 -11.73
N ASP A 124 -8.49 8.95 -10.98
CA ASP A 124 -8.35 8.55 -9.58
C ASP A 124 -7.25 7.48 -9.43
N GLY A 125 -7.20 6.49 -10.33
CA GLY A 125 -6.14 5.48 -10.40
C GLY A 125 -4.71 6.02 -10.52
N VAL A 126 -4.47 7.06 -11.32
CA VAL A 126 -3.14 7.70 -11.43
C VAL A 126 -2.79 8.45 -10.15
N MET A 127 -3.74 9.16 -9.55
CA MET A 127 -3.52 9.83 -8.26
C MET A 127 -3.18 8.83 -7.16
N GLU A 128 -3.86 7.69 -7.14
CA GLU A 128 -3.53 6.64 -6.19
C GLU A 128 -2.16 6.01 -6.48
N ALA A 129 -1.77 5.82 -7.75
CA ALA A 129 -0.45 5.34 -8.13
C ALA A 129 0.67 6.31 -7.70
N ILE A 130 0.46 7.63 -7.84
CA ILE A 130 1.38 8.67 -7.35
C ILE A 130 1.55 8.57 -5.83
N ASN A 131 0.45 8.40 -5.09
CA ASN A 131 0.51 8.23 -3.64
C ASN A 131 1.30 6.96 -3.26
N MET A 132 1.09 5.85 -3.97
CA MET A 132 1.84 4.61 -3.74
C MET A 132 3.32 4.77 -4.04
N GLN A 133 3.68 5.41 -5.15
CA GLN A 133 5.07 5.73 -5.47
C GLN A 133 5.74 6.54 -4.35
N LYS A 134 5.04 7.55 -3.82
CA LYS A 134 5.53 8.36 -2.70
C LYS A 134 5.74 7.53 -1.43
N GLU A 135 4.76 6.70 -1.06
CA GLU A 135 4.87 5.85 0.14
C GLU A 135 5.94 4.76 -0.03
N GLY A 136 6.05 4.16 -1.21
CA GLY A 136 7.07 3.18 -1.55
C GLY A 136 8.47 3.76 -1.43
N LYS A 137 8.69 4.95 -2.00
CA LYS A 137 9.96 5.69 -1.87
C LYS A 137 10.31 6.00 -0.42
N ASN A 138 9.36 6.51 0.36
CA ASN A 138 9.58 6.80 1.78
C ASN A 138 9.98 5.55 2.58
N CYS A 139 9.40 4.40 2.27
CA CYS A 139 9.73 3.13 2.93
C CYS A 139 11.13 2.66 2.54
N PHE A 140 11.47 2.74 1.25
CA PHE A 140 12.79 2.35 0.74
C PHE A 140 13.90 3.21 1.34
N GLU A 141 13.77 4.54 1.31
CA GLU A 141 14.78 5.44 1.90
C GLU A 141 14.95 5.18 3.41
N LEU A 142 13.86 4.96 4.13
CA LEU A 142 13.92 4.64 5.56
C LEU A 142 14.59 3.27 5.81
N SER A 143 14.38 2.28 4.95
CA SER A 143 15.02 0.97 5.12
C SER A 143 16.54 1.08 4.97
N GLN A 144 17.02 1.88 4.00
CA GLN A 144 18.45 2.12 3.79
C GLN A 144 19.09 2.77 5.02
N LEU A 145 18.46 3.80 5.60
CA LEU A 145 18.93 4.44 6.84
C LEU A 145 19.03 3.44 8.01
N ILE A 146 18.06 2.53 8.13
CA ILE A 146 18.08 1.50 9.17
C ILE A 146 19.20 0.49 8.94
N ARG A 147 19.47 0.13 7.67
CA ARG A 147 20.61 -0.75 7.33
C ARG A 147 21.95 -0.12 7.68
N GLU A 148 22.16 1.16 7.38
CA GLU A 148 23.37 1.87 7.80
C GLU A 148 23.53 1.83 9.32
N GLY A 149 22.43 2.04 10.06
CA GLY A 149 22.41 1.92 11.51
C GLY A 149 22.65 0.49 12.02
N MET A 150 22.31 -0.53 11.24
CA MET A 150 22.60 -1.93 11.54
C MET A 150 24.09 -2.25 11.36
N LEU A 151 24.72 -1.76 10.29
CA LEU A 151 26.14 -2.03 10.03
C LEU A 151 27.05 -1.53 11.15
N LYS A 152 26.65 -0.44 11.81
CA LYS A 152 27.34 0.15 12.98
C LYS A 152 27.07 -0.57 14.30
N GLU A 153 26.11 -1.49 14.33
CA GLU A 153 25.72 -2.21 15.54
C GLU A 153 26.78 -3.23 15.96
N LYS A 154 27.00 -3.34 17.27
CA LYS A 154 27.93 -4.31 17.86
C LYS A 154 27.20 -5.50 18.47
N ASN A 155 25.96 -5.29 18.91
CA ASN A 155 25.12 -6.33 19.49
C ASN A 155 24.35 -7.08 18.39
N PHE A 156 24.60 -8.39 18.25
CA PHE A 156 23.97 -9.21 17.22
C PHE A 156 22.43 -9.15 17.26
N ALA A 157 21.82 -9.24 18.44
CA ALA A 157 20.36 -9.23 18.57
C ALA A 157 19.76 -7.88 18.14
N MET A 158 20.41 -6.76 18.51
CA MET A 158 20.01 -5.44 18.02
C MET A 158 20.20 -5.30 16.52
N ALA A 159 21.28 -5.85 15.97
CA ALA A 159 21.55 -5.83 14.53
C ALA A 159 20.51 -6.64 13.76
N LEU A 160 20.14 -7.83 14.25
CA LEU A 160 19.11 -8.69 13.68
C LEU A 160 17.73 -7.99 13.73
N SER A 161 17.42 -7.33 14.84
CA SER A 161 16.19 -6.52 14.97
C SER A 161 16.14 -5.41 13.92
N LYS A 162 17.22 -4.63 13.77
CA LYS A 162 17.32 -3.59 12.73
C LYS A 162 17.20 -4.16 11.32
N HIS A 163 17.85 -5.28 11.03
CA HIS A 163 17.71 -5.98 9.76
C HIS A 163 16.24 -6.32 9.47
N ASN A 164 15.55 -6.94 10.44
CA ASN A 164 14.14 -7.33 10.28
C ASN A 164 13.22 -6.12 10.03
N VAL A 165 13.49 -4.99 10.68
CA VAL A 165 12.75 -3.75 10.44
C VAL A 165 13.02 -3.21 9.03
N ALA A 166 14.28 -3.16 8.60
CA ALA A 166 14.64 -2.74 7.25
C ALA A 166 13.98 -3.62 6.19
N TYR A 167 14.08 -4.94 6.32
CA TYR A 167 13.48 -5.89 5.39
C TYR A 167 11.95 -5.72 5.28
N LYS A 168 11.25 -5.51 6.41
CA LYS A 168 9.80 -5.24 6.38
C LYS A 168 9.47 -3.99 5.57
N LEU A 169 10.23 -2.91 5.75
CA LEU A 169 10.04 -1.67 5.00
C LEU A 169 10.29 -1.85 3.50
N GLU A 170 11.28 -2.65 3.14
CA GLU A 170 11.59 -2.97 1.75
C GLU A 170 10.50 -3.76 1.06
N VAL A 171 9.96 -4.77 1.74
CA VAL A 171 8.78 -5.49 1.28
C VAL A 171 7.63 -4.53 0.98
N ILE A 172 7.36 -3.59 1.88
CA ILE A 172 6.32 -2.58 1.69
C ILE A 172 6.65 -1.67 0.51
N ALA A 173 7.91 -1.25 0.38
CA ALA A 173 8.37 -0.42 -0.73
C ALA A 173 8.15 -1.12 -2.07
N LEU A 174 8.61 -2.36 -2.22
CA LEU A 174 8.43 -3.17 -3.42
C LEU A 174 6.95 -3.39 -3.73
N THR A 175 6.14 -3.65 -2.71
CA THR A 175 4.69 -3.82 -2.86
C THR A 175 4.04 -2.55 -3.41
N TYR A 176 4.37 -1.37 -2.85
CA TYR A 176 3.83 -0.12 -3.38
C TYR A 176 4.33 0.18 -4.79
N SER A 177 5.62 -0.06 -5.08
CA SER A 177 6.21 0.21 -6.40
C SER A 177 5.62 -0.67 -7.49
N VAL A 178 5.49 -1.99 -7.26
CA VAL A 178 4.90 -2.92 -8.24
C VAL A 178 3.44 -2.55 -8.53
N ARG A 179 2.71 -2.16 -7.49
CA ARG A 179 1.29 -1.76 -7.55
C ARG A 179 1.09 -0.44 -8.28
N ALA A 180 1.97 0.54 -8.02
CA ALA A 180 1.99 1.80 -8.74
C ALA A 180 2.29 1.58 -10.23
N LEU A 181 3.34 0.79 -10.54
CA LEU A 181 3.67 0.43 -11.92
C LEU A 181 2.49 -0.24 -12.63
N LYS A 182 1.83 -1.19 -11.99
CA LYS A 182 0.65 -1.84 -12.58
C LYS A 182 -0.44 -0.84 -12.96
N ARG A 183 -0.73 0.11 -12.09
CA ARG A 183 -1.71 1.16 -12.38
C ARG A 183 -1.31 2.06 -13.54
N TYR A 184 -0.02 2.37 -13.65
CA TYR A 184 0.49 3.11 -14.79
C TYR A 184 0.42 2.30 -16.09
N GLN A 185 0.67 0.98 -16.04
CA GLN A 185 0.54 0.11 -17.21
C GLN A 185 -0.91 -0.04 -17.69
N ASP A 186 -1.85 0.01 -16.75
CA ASP A 186 -3.28 -0.12 -17.05
C ASP A 186 -3.93 1.22 -17.43
N PHE A 187 -3.20 2.34 -17.32
CA PHE A 187 -3.65 3.66 -17.77
C PHE A 187 -4.06 3.63 -19.26
N PRO A 188 -5.19 4.26 -19.64
CA PRO A 188 -6.05 5.14 -18.83
C PRO A 188 -7.17 4.43 -18.04
N VAL A 189 -7.19 3.09 -18.03
CA VAL A 189 -8.24 2.32 -17.38
C VAL A 189 -8.03 2.27 -15.87
N ASP A 190 -9.04 2.72 -15.12
CA ASP A 190 -9.02 2.66 -13.66
C ASP A 190 -9.70 1.39 -13.17
N TYR A 191 -8.89 0.43 -12.71
CA TYR A 191 -9.37 -0.79 -12.10
C TYR A 191 -9.50 -0.62 -10.57
N ASN A 192 -10.61 -1.06 -10.01
CA ASN A 192 -10.77 -1.17 -8.56
C ASN A 192 -10.03 -2.41 -8.03
N TYR A 193 -8.71 -2.28 -7.86
CA TYR A 193 -7.85 -3.33 -7.33
C TYR A 193 -8.20 -3.65 -5.87
N ARG A 194 -8.60 -4.90 -5.60
CA ARG A 194 -8.84 -5.41 -4.24
C ARG A 194 -7.61 -6.15 -3.71
N TRP A 195 -6.53 -5.42 -3.45
CA TRP A 195 -5.34 -6.04 -2.85
C TRP A 195 -5.61 -6.42 -1.39
N THR A 196 -5.34 -7.67 -1.06
CA THR A 196 -5.69 -8.28 0.24
C THR A 196 -4.73 -7.89 1.38
N ASN A 197 -3.56 -7.32 1.04
CA ASN A 197 -2.54 -6.87 1.99
C ASN A 197 -2.29 -5.36 1.84
N ASN A 198 -3.16 -4.54 2.43
CA ASN A 198 -2.98 -3.08 2.52
C ASN A 198 -2.25 -2.73 3.81
N PHE A 199 -0.93 -2.90 3.83
CA PHE A 199 -0.12 -2.37 4.90
C PHE A 199 -0.16 -0.83 4.85
N ASN A 200 -0.65 -0.17 5.91
CA ASN A 200 -0.68 1.28 5.99
C ASN A 200 0.59 1.81 6.67
N PHE A 201 1.52 2.33 5.87
CA PHE A 201 2.80 2.86 6.37
C PHE A 201 2.62 4.02 7.35
N LYS A 202 1.59 4.86 7.17
CA LYS A 202 1.26 5.95 8.09
C LYS A 202 0.86 5.40 9.46
N GLU A 203 0.02 4.37 9.51
CA GLU A 203 -0.35 3.69 10.76
C GLU A 203 0.85 3.04 11.43
N TRP A 204 1.73 2.40 10.66
CA TRP A 204 2.95 1.81 11.21
C TRP A 204 3.88 2.87 11.83
N ARG A 205 4.09 4.01 11.15
CA ARG A 205 4.87 5.13 11.69
C ARG A 205 4.26 5.67 12.99
N LEU A 206 2.93 5.79 13.05
CA LEU A 206 2.21 6.26 14.24
C LEU A 206 2.36 5.27 15.41
N LYS A 207 2.18 3.97 15.16
CA LYS A 207 2.38 2.92 16.17
C LYS A 207 3.83 2.87 16.67
N LYS A 208 4.81 3.04 15.78
CA LYS A 208 6.23 3.09 16.17
C LYS A 208 6.53 4.30 17.06
N LYS A 209 6.05 5.50 16.68
CA LYS A 209 6.19 6.71 17.52
C LYS A 209 5.51 6.57 18.88
N ALA A 210 4.32 5.95 18.94
CA ALA A 210 3.62 5.70 20.19
C ALA A 210 4.40 4.73 21.10
N ASN A 211 4.91 3.63 20.54
CA ASN A 211 5.71 2.66 21.28
C ASN A 211 7.08 3.21 21.73
N GLU A 212 7.66 4.15 20.99
CA GLU A 212 8.88 4.88 21.38
C GLU A 212 8.62 5.96 22.44
N MET A 213 7.37 6.42 22.61
CA MET A 213 6.98 7.36 23.69
C MET A 213 6.70 6.64 25.02
N ASP A 214 6.17 5.42 25.00
CA ASP A 214 5.92 4.61 26.21
C ASP A 214 7.19 4.11 26.91
N GLN A 215 8.33 4.10 26.23
CA GLN A 215 9.62 3.66 26.79
C GLN A 215 10.50 4.81 27.32
N ARG A 216 10.01 6.05 27.33
CA ARG A 216 10.72 7.18 27.95
C ARG A 216 10.34 7.26 29.43
N PRO A 217 11.29 7.29 30.38
CA PRO A 217 10.95 7.69 31.74
C PRO A 217 10.37 9.11 31.69
N ALA A 218 9.20 9.29 32.31
CA ALA A 218 8.44 10.52 32.24
C ALA A 218 9.33 11.73 32.61
N PRO A 219 9.35 12.80 31.79
CA PRO A 219 9.92 14.06 32.24
C PRO A 219 8.99 14.64 33.31
N ILE A 220 9.51 14.75 34.53
CA ILE A 220 8.95 15.64 35.55
C ILE A 220 9.11 17.06 35.01
N ILE A 221 8.01 17.78 34.80
CA ILE A 221 7.77 19.19 35.20
C ILE A 221 6.45 19.69 34.61
N ASN A 222 5.64 20.25 35.51
CA ASN A 222 4.48 21.12 35.29
C ASN A 222 4.71 22.17 34.20
N LEU A 223 3.66 22.47 33.40
CA LEU A 223 3.30 23.86 33.11
C LEU A 223 1.86 23.94 32.54
N ALA A 224 0.96 24.34 33.44
CA ALA A 224 -0.20 25.22 33.28
C ALA A 224 -0.85 25.41 31.88
N SER A 225 -2.16 25.10 31.83
CA SER A 225 -3.30 25.90 31.30
C SER A 225 -3.10 26.76 30.03
N SER A 226 -3.97 26.75 29.03
CA SER A 226 -5.42 26.92 29.16
C SER A 226 -6.18 26.50 27.89
N GLU A 227 -7.41 26.06 28.08
CA GLU A 227 -8.46 25.88 27.07
C GLU A 227 -8.94 27.23 26.53
N GLU A 228 -9.48 27.27 25.30
CA GLU A 228 -10.80 27.87 25.09
C GLU A 228 -11.50 27.40 23.81
N VAL A 229 -12.83 27.33 23.93
CA VAL A 229 -13.87 26.73 23.08
C VAL A 229 -14.63 27.85 22.38
N ILE A 230 -15.00 27.73 21.10
CA ILE A 230 -16.25 28.33 20.57
C ILE A 230 -16.88 27.45 19.48
N LYS A 231 -18.13 27.02 19.73
CA LYS A 231 -19.14 26.62 18.71
C LYS A 231 -20.15 27.76 18.59
N THR A 232 -20.62 28.08 17.39
CA THR A 232 -22.03 28.47 17.18
C THR A 232 -22.47 28.40 15.72
N ASP A 233 -23.76 28.05 15.60
CA ASP A 233 -24.62 27.83 14.45
C ASP A 233 -25.44 29.10 14.18
N THR A 234 -25.77 29.44 12.93
CA THR A 234 -26.96 30.24 12.63
C THR A 234 -27.33 30.24 11.15
N SER A 235 -28.51 29.70 10.88
CA SER A 235 -29.24 29.73 9.62
C SER A 235 -29.85 31.11 9.28
N LYS A 236 -30.07 31.33 7.97
CA LYS A 236 -31.27 31.93 7.32
C LYS A 236 -31.20 33.40 6.88
N PHE A 237 -31.11 33.67 5.56
CA PHE A 237 -31.71 34.84 4.88
C PHE A 237 -32.14 34.53 3.42
N ILE A 238 -33.47 34.56 3.22
CA ILE A 238 -34.31 35.06 2.11
C ILE A 238 -34.35 34.39 0.70
N LYS A 239 -35.60 34.08 0.31
CA LYS A 239 -36.18 33.78 -1.02
C LYS A 239 -36.44 35.08 -1.82
N ASP A 240 -36.14 35.13 -3.12
CA ASP A 240 -37.13 35.27 -4.21
C ASP A 240 -36.48 35.52 -5.60
N THR A 241 -36.90 34.67 -6.56
CA THR A 241 -37.16 34.84 -8.00
C THR A 241 -36.15 35.58 -8.92
N VAL A 242 -35.47 34.81 -9.80
CA VAL A 242 -35.45 34.88 -11.30
C VAL A 242 -34.45 33.81 -11.82
N SER A 243 -34.79 33.15 -12.93
CA SER A 243 -34.03 32.16 -13.73
C SER A 243 -32.50 32.02 -13.53
N GLY A 244 -32.00 30.79 -13.33
CA GLY A 244 -30.58 30.44 -13.47
C GLY A 244 -30.19 29.11 -12.80
N GLU A 245 -29.74 28.14 -13.59
CA GLU A 245 -28.98 26.91 -13.24
C GLU A 245 -29.17 26.31 -11.83
N GLN A 246 -30.19 25.46 -11.65
CA GLN A 246 -30.23 24.55 -10.49
C GLN A 246 -29.34 23.33 -10.78
N ASN A 247 -28.20 23.24 -10.09
CA ASN A 247 -27.34 22.06 -10.05
C ASN A 247 -28.08 20.88 -9.40
N TYR A 248 -28.71 20.02 -10.22
CA TYR A 248 -29.39 18.84 -9.70
C TYR A 248 -28.46 17.61 -9.83
N ILE A 249 -28.20 16.97 -8.69
CA ILE A 249 -27.38 15.76 -8.61
C ILE A 249 -28.27 14.54 -8.79
N VAL A 250 -27.87 13.65 -9.71
CA VAL A 250 -28.52 12.36 -9.97
C VAL A 250 -27.54 11.25 -9.67
N TYR A 251 -27.98 10.30 -8.84
CA TYR A 251 -27.25 9.07 -8.55
C TYR A 251 -27.77 7.94 -9.45
N ARG A 252 -26.88 7.13 -10.00
CA ARG A 252 -27.22 5.97 -10.84
C ARG A 252 -26.41 4.77 -10.39
N VAL A 253 -26.92 3.56 -10.59
CA VAL A 253 -26.17 2.33 -10.31
C VAL A 253 -25.60 1.81 -11.62
N GLN A 254 -24.28 1.76 -11.74
CA GLN A 254 -23.60 1.17 -12.88
C GLN A 254 -23.46 -0.32 -12.68
N ILE A 255 -23.94 -1.11 -13.65
CA ILE A 255 -23.99 -2.58 -13.60
C ILE A 255 -22.95 -3.23 -14.51
N ALA A 256 -22.51 -2.54 -15.58
CA ALA A 256 -21.45 -3.01 -16.47
C ALA A 256 -20.80 -1.82 -17.20
N ALA A 257 -19.60 -2.04 -17.74
CA ALA A 257 -18.98 -1.16 -18.73
C ALA A 257 -18.06 -1.98 -19.63
N HIS A 258 -18.03 -1.68 -20.93
CA HIS A 258 -17.20 -2.39 -21.91
C HIS A 258 -16.77 -1.45 -23.06
N THR A 259 -15.62 -1.72 -23.70
CA THR A 259 -15.10 -0.91 -24.83
C THR A 259 -15.81 -1.19 -26.15
N THR A 260 -16.47 -2.34 -26.25
CA THR A 260 -17.41 -2.67 -27.33
C THR A 260 -18.83 -2.83 -26.76
N PRO A 261 -19.89 -2.59 -27.55
CA PRO A 261 -21.25 -2.75 -27.07
C PRO A 261 -21.51 -4.17 -26.57
N ILE A 262 -22.12 -4.30 -25.39
CA ILE A 262 -22.60 -5.58 -24.86
C ILE A 262 -23.94 -5.90 -25.53
N SER A 263 -24.10 -7.14 -26.00
CA SER A 263 -25.35 -7.58 -26.61
C SER A 263 -26.50 -7.54 -25.59
N LYS A 264 -27.74 -7.34 -26.04
CA LYS A 264 -28.92 -7.33 -25.15
C LYS A 264 -29.10 -8.66 -24.40
N SER A 265 -28.69 -9.79 -24.99
CA SER A 265 -28.73 -11.10 -24.33
C SER A 265 -27.71 -11.20 -23.21
N ASP A 266 -26.47 -10.76 -23.43
CA ASP A 266 -25.43 -10.81 -22.41
C ASP A 266 -25.72 -9.83 -21.27
N LEU A 267 -26.28 -8.66 -21.59
CA LEU A 267 -26.69 -7.69 -20.59
C LEU A 267 -27.82 -8.20 -19.69
N LYS A 268 -28.73 -9.05 -20.20
CA LYS A 268 -29.74 -9.74 -19.38
C LYS A 268 -29.14 -10.80 -18.47
N ASN A 269 -28.07 -11.48 -18.91
CA ASN A 269 -27.34 -12.44 -18.08
C ASN A 269 -26.61 -11.72 -16.92
N ILE A 270 -26.11 -10.51 -17.18
CA ILE A 270 -25.47 -9.65 -16.16
C ILE A 270 -26.52 -9.07 -15.21
N TYR A 271 -27.65 -8.58 -15.72
CA TYR A 271 -28.69 -7.93 -14.93
C TYR A 271 -30.09 -8.49 -15.24
N GLY A 272 -30.59 -9.33 -14.34
CA GLY A 272 -31.95 -9.90 -14.41
C GLY A 272 -33.04 -9.06 -13.75
N GLY A 273 -32.76 -7.81 -13.37
CA GLY A 273 -33.73 -6.96 -12.68
C GLY A 273 -34.74 -6.28 -13.63
N ARG A 274 -35.75 -5.63 -13.04
CA ARG A 274 -36.88 -5.02 -13.78
C ARG A 274 -36.64 -3.57 -14.22
N ARG A 275 -35.58 -2.91 -13.74
CA ARG A 275 -35.33 -1.50 -14.07
C ARG A 275 -34.74 -1.38 -15.48
N PRO A 276 -35.07 -0.35 -16.25
CA PRO A 276 -34.47 -0.16 -17.57
C PRO A 276 -32.97 0.09 -17.42
N VAL A 277 -32.19 -0.54 -18.30
CA VAL A 277 -30.76 -0.27 -18.43
C VAL A 277 -30.56 0.85 -19.44
N LEU A 278 -29.91 1.92 -19.00
CA LEU A 278 -29.45 3.03 -19.80
C LEU A 278 -28.03 2.75 -20.27
N GLU A 279 -27.83 2.75 -21.59
CA GLU A 279 -26.50 2.75 -22.20
C GLU A 279 -26.03 4.20 -22.38
N ILE A 280 -24.81 4.48 -21.96
CA ILE A 280 -24.15 5.78 -22.14
C ILE A 280 -22.80 5.52 -22.79
N GLN A 281 -22.58 6.13 -23.95
CA GLN A 281 -21.25 6.15 -24.55
C GLN A 281 -20.48 7.35 -24.03
N GLU A 282 -19.38 7.11 -23.34
CA GLU A 282 -18.54 8.16 -22.77
C GLU A 282 -17.08 7.72 -22.84
N GLU A 283 -16.23 8.53 -23.47
CA GLU A 283 -14.78 8.30 -23.57
C GLU A 283 -14.40 6.94 -24.20
N GLY A 284 -15.17 6.50 -25.21
CA GLY A 284 -14.93 5.22 -25.89
C GLY A 284 -15.44 3.98 -25.15
N TRP A 285 -16.19 4.16 -24.06
CA TRP A 285 -16.82 3.08 -23.31
C TRP A 285 -18.34 3.10 -23.43
N TYR A 286 -18.92 1.90 -23.52
CA TYR A 286 -20.35 1.66 -23.36
C TYR A 286 -20.61 1.34 -21.89
N LYS A 287 -21.19 2.29 -21.15
CA LYS A 287 -21.53 2.18 -19.74
C LYS A 287 -23.00 1.83 -19.59
N TYR A 288 -23.29 0.84 -18.76
CA TYR A 288 -24.64 0.32 -18.54
C TYR A 288 -25.08 0.65 -17.12
N GLN A 289 -26.11 1.47 -16.99
CA GLN A 289 -26.58 2.03 -15.72
C GLN A 289 -28.07 1.83 -15.52
N ILE A 290 -28.52 1.74 -14.28
CA ILE A 290 -29.92 1.60 -13.91
C ILE A 290 -30.33 2.67 -12.91
N GLY A 291 -31.59 3.10 -13.05
CA GLY A 291 -32.21 4.07 -12.16
C GLY A 291 -31.67 5.50 -12.31
N ALA A 292 -32.40 6.43 -11.70
CA ALA A 292 -32.03 7.82 -11.53
C ALA A 292 -32.57 8.26 -10.17
N PHE A 293 -31.69 8.25 -9.17
CA PHE A 293 -32.03 8.44 -7.77
C PHE A 293 -31.65 9.85 -7.32
N ARG A 294 -32.46 10.44 -6.45
CA ARG A 294 -32.24 11.81 -5.97
C ARG A 294 -31.29 11.88 -4.78
N SER A 295 -31.09 10.75 -4.10
CA SER A 295 -30.19 10.65 -2.94
C SER A 295 -29.28 9.43 -3.04
N PHE A 296 -28.13 9.51 -2.36
CA PHE A 296 -27.23 8.38 -2.22
C PHE A 296 -27.88 7.21 -1.46
N ALA A 297 -28.74 7.49 -0.47
CA ALA A 297 -29.43 6.47 0.30
C ALA A 297 -30.38 5.63 -0.58
N GLU A 298 -31.13 6.29 -1.45
CA GLU A 298 -32.02 5.64 -2.40
C GLU A 298 -31.24 4.78 -3.41
N ALA A 299 -30.14 5.31 -3.95
CA ALA A 299 -29.24 4.57 -4.84
C ALA A 299 -28.57 3.37 -4.14
N SER A 300 -28.26 3.49 -2.85
CA SER A 300 -27.68 2.42 -2.03
C SER A 300 -28.66 1.29 -1.75
N THR A 301 -29.93 1.62 -1.50
CA THR A 301 -31.00 0.61 -1.43
C THR A 301 -31.16 -0.11 -2.77
N ALA A 302 -31.20 0.63 -3.88
CA ALA A 302 -31.26 0.03 -5.20
C ALA A 302 -30.03 -0.85 -5.52
N LEU A 303 -28.82 -0.42 -5.13
CA LEU A 303 -27.61 -1.22 -5.31
C LEU A 303 -27.68 -2.55 -4.56
N ARG A 304 -28.23 -2.59 -3.35
CA ARG A 304 -28.39 -3.82 -2.55
C ARG A 304 -29.41 -4.79 -3.15
N GLU A 305 -30.43 -4.27 -3.84
CA GLU A 305 -31.42 -5.09 -4.56
C GLU A 305 -30.85 -5.70 -5.86
N VAL A 306 -29.78 -5.10 -6.38
CA VAL A 306 -29.19 -5.46 -7.66
C VAL A 306 -28.12 -6.52 -7.38
N ASN A 307 -28.47 -7.78 -7.60
CA ASN A 307 -27.55 -8.93 -7.44
C ASN A 307 -26.54 -9.02 -8.60
N VAL A 308 -25.86 -7.91 -8.90
CA VAL A 308 -24.82 -7.81 -9.93
C VAL A 308 -23.51 -7.58 -9.23
N GLU A 309 -22.58 -8.52 -9.40
CA GLU A 309 -21.26 -8.42 -8.78
C GLU A 309 -20.56 -7.15 -9.26
N ARG A 310 -19.97 -6.39 -8.32
CA ARG A 310 -19.18 -5.17 -8.61
C ARG A 310 -19.98 -4.00 -9.17
N ALA A 311 -21.32 -4.02 -9.09
CA ALA A 311 -22.12 -2.83 -9.32
C ALA A 311 -21.75 -1.72 -8.31
N PHE A 312 -21.81 -0.46 -8.73
CA PHE A 312 -21.49 0.69 -7.87
C PHE A 312 -22.31 1.93 -8.25
N ILE A 313 -22.36 2.90 -7.34
CA ILE A 313 -23.12 4.14 -7.54
C ILE A 313 -22.22 5.17 -8.23
N SER A 314 -22.71 5.80 -9.29
CA SER A 314 -22.11 6.99 -9.92
C SER A 314 -22.98 8.21 -9.69
N ALA A 315 -22.37 9.38 -9.53
CA ALA A 315 -23.08 10.66 -9.38
C ALA A 315 -22.85 11.55 -10.59
N TYR A 316 -23.90 12.26 -11.00
CA TYR A 316 -23.90 13.19 -12.11
C TYR A 316 -24.51 14.51 -11.66
N ASN A 317 -23.89 15.64 -11.99
CA ASN A 317 -24.48 16.97 -11.85
C ASN A 317 -24.70 17.55 -13.25
N ASN A 318 -25.95 17.89 -13.60
CA ASN A 318 -26.31 18.41 -14.93
C ASN A 318 -25.75 17.55 -16.09
N GLY A 319 -25.78 16.22 -15.94
CA GLY A 319 -25.29 15.28 -16.95
C GLY A 319 -23.77 15.05 -16.96
N ARG A 320 -22.98 15.78 -16.16
CA ARG A 320 -21.53 15.56 -16.02
C ARG A 320 -21.21 14.71 -14.80
N LYS A 321 -20.34 13.70 -14.97
CA LYS A 321 -19.91 12.83 -13.88
C LYS A 321 -19.17 13.63 -12.80
N MET A 322 -19.40 13.31 -11.54
CA MET A 322 -18.72 13.92 -10.39
C MET A 322 -18.33 12.89 -9.33
N SER A 323 -17.40 13.23 -8.44
CA SER A 323 -16.98 12.33 -7.36
C SER A 323 -18.09 12.15 -6.32
N LEU A 324 -18.25 10.92 -5.80
CA LEU A 324 -19.27 10.63 -4.79
C LEU A 324 -19.07 11.42 -3.49
N LYS A 325 -17.81 11.71 -3.13
CA LYS A 325 -17.49 12.51 -1.94
C LYS A 325 -18.03 13.93 -2.09
N LEU A 326 -17.79 14.55 -3.24
CA LEU A 326 -18.30 15.89 -3.55
C LEU A 326 -19.83 15.88 -3.70
N ALA A 327 -20.40 14.84 -4.30
CA ALA A 327 -21.83 14.70 -4.46
C ALA A 327 -22.56 14.62 -3.11
N LYS A 328 -22.00 13.86 -2.16
CA LYS A 328 -22.54 13.75 -0.79
C LYS A 328 -22.43 15.04 0.01
N SER A 329 -21.41 15.87 -0.25
CA SER A 329 -21.26 17.17 0.42
C SER A 329 -22.15 18.27 -0.18
N LEU A 330 -22.64 18.08 -1.41
CA LEU A 330 -23.47 19.04 -2.13
C LEU A 330 -24.95 18.63 -2.19
N ALA A 331 -25.27 17.38 -1.85
CA ALA A 331 -26.65 16.92 -1.76
C ALA A 331 -27.34 17.53 -0.53
N PRO A 332 -28.55 18.09 -0.67
CA PRO A 332 -29.29 18.71 0.43
C PRO A 332 -29.75 17.73 1.50
#